data_AF-A0A9W2XIJ1-F1
#
_entry.id   AF-A0A9W2XIJ1-F1
#
_cell.length_a   1.000
_cell.length_b   1.000
_cell.length_c   1.000
_cell.angle_alpha   90.00
_cell.angle_beta   90.00
_cell.angle_gamma   90.00
#
_symmetry.space_group_name_H-M   'P 1'
#
loop_
_entity.id
_entity.type
_entity.pdbx_description
1 polymer ?
#
loop_
_entity_poly.entity_id
_entity_poly.type
_entity_poly.pdbx_seq_one_letter_code
_entity_poly.pdbx_strand_id
1 'polypeptide(L)'
;MQVQRVVLHSRPGKNGAPVPENFRVEEATLASDLQDGDVLVRTLYLSVDPYMRCRMNEDTGADYLTPWQLAECVDGGGVGVVESSRCSTLTQGDVVTSFNWPWQTCAVMKGSVLQKVDPQLADGRLSYFLGAIGLTGLTALLGVREKGHVIKGAKQTMVVSGAAGACGCIAGQVNPPELPKKLAGSTGA
;
A
#
# COMPACT_ATOMS: atom_id res chain seq x y z
N MET A 1 -7.40 -18.54 16.65
CA MET A 1 -8.06 -18.69 15.33
C MET A 1 -7.01 -19.11 14.31
N GLN A 2 -7.29 -20.06 13.41
CA GLN A 2 -6.38 -20.37 12.30
C GLN A 2 -6.49 -19.31 11.19
N VAL A 3 -5.35 -18.88 10.66
CA VAL A 3 -5.24 -17.91 9.57
C VAL A 3 -4.20 -18.38 8.56
N GLN A 4 -4.31 -17.90 7.33
CA GLN A 4 -3.25 -18.04 6.34
C GLN A 4 -2.36 -16.80 6.38
N ARG A 5 -1.06 -16.99 6.19
CA ARG A 5 -0.07 -15.92 6.07
C ARG A 5 0.89 -16.16 4.91
N VAL A 6 1.45 -15.10 4.36
CA VAL A 6 2.53 -15.18 3.38
C VAL A 6 3.84 -14.81 4.05
N VAL A 7 4.85 -15.67 3.89
CA VAL A 7 6.21 -15.44 4.40
C VAL A 7 7.21 -15.28 3.27
N LEU A 8 8.32 -14.59 3.52
CA LEU A 8 9.44 -14.57 2.57
C LEU A 8 10.20 -15.90 2.67
N HIS A 9 10.14 -16.71 1.62
CA HIS A 9 10.79 -18.02 1.57
C HIS A 9 12.25 -17.94 1.13
N SER A 10 12.57 -17.12 0.13
CA SER A 10 13.92 -16.97 -0.41
C SER A 10 14.12 -15.57 -0.98
N ARG A 11 15.38 -15.14 -1.12
CA ARG A 11 15.72 -13.85 -1.73
C ARG A 11 16.10 -14.05 -3.20
N PRO A 12 15.64 -13.20 -4.13
CA PRO A 12 16.04 -13.26 -5.54
C PRO A 12 17.47 -12.78 -5.80
N GLY A 13 18.19 -12.31 -4.77
CA GLY A 13 19.49 -11.63 -4.91
C GLY A 13 19.34 -10.20 -5.43
N LYS A 14 20.42 -9.42 -5.42
CA LYS A 14 20.37 -7.98 -5.78
C LYS A 14 19.95 -7.73 -7.23
N ASN A 15 20.37 -8.61 -8.15
CA ASN A 15 20.14 -8.46 -9.59
C ASN A 15 19.07 -9.41 -10.15
N GLY A 16 18.47 -10.28 -9.33
CA GLY A 16 17.45 -11.22 -9.79
C GLY A 16 16.06 -10.61 -9.85
N ALA A 17 15.22 -11.13 -10.75
CA ALA A 17 13.80 -10.82 -10.76
C ALA A 17 13.09 -11.56 -9.61
N PRO A 18 12.10 -10.94 -8.95
CA PRO A 18 11.28 -11.65 -7.97
C PRO A 18 10.41 -12.71 -8.68
N VAL A 19 10.29 -13.87 -8.05
CA VAL A 19 9.47 -14.99 -8.54
C VAL A 19 8.50 -15.45 -7.45
N PRO A 20 7.37 -16.10 -7.78
CA PRO A 20 6.40 -16.57 -6.79
C PRO A 20 7.02 -17.46 -5.69
N GLU A 21 8.03 -18.26 -6.03
CA GLU A 21 8.74 -19.17 -5.13
C GLU A 21 9.60 -18.44 -4.09
N ASN A 22 9.80 -17.12 -4.25
CA ASN A 22 10.36 -16.30 -3.17
C ASN A 22 9.42 -16.15 -1.98
N PHE A 23 8.14 -16.51 -2.14
CA PHE A 23 7.12 -16.46 -1.10
C PHE A 23 6.56 -17.84 -0.81
N ARG A 24 6.03 -18.04 0.39
CA ARG A 24 5.34 -19.26 0.78
C ARG A 24 4.09 -18.91 1.59
N VAL A 25 2.99 -19.62 1.31
CA VAL A 25 1.77 -19.54 2.12
C VAL A 25 1.88 -20.56 3.26
N GLU A 26 1.57 -20.13 4.47
CA GLU A 26 1.59 -20.95 5.68
C GLU A 26 0.29 -20.77 6.48
N GLU A 27 -0.08 -21.78 7.24
CA GLU A 27 -1.08 -21.64 8.31
C GLU A 27 -0.42 -21.15 9.60
N ALA A 28 -1.10 -20.27 10.32
CA ALA A 28 -0.68 -19.78 11.61
C ALA A 28 -1.87 -19.71 12.57
N THR A 29 -1.59 -19.79 13.86
CA THR A 29 -2.61 -19.62 14.91
C THR A 29 -2.49 -18.21 15.49
N LEU A 30 -3.52 -17.38 15.31
CA LEU A 30 -3.65 -16.13 16.05
C LEU A 30 -4.08 -16.40 17.49
N ALA A 31 -3.45 -15.70 18.43
CA ALA A 31 -3.84 -15.65 19.82
C ALA A 31 -5.32 -15.25 19.95
N SER A 32 -6.02 -15.87 20.90
CA SER A 32 -7.44 -15.60 21.16
C SER A 32 -7.66 -14.26 21.87
N ASP A 33 -6.68 -13.82 22.65
CA ASP A 33 -6.88 -12.76 23.63
C ASP A 33 -6.17 -11.48 23.19
N LEU A 34 -6.96 -10.48 22.82
CA LEU A 34 -6.47 -9.13 22.53
C LEU A 34 -5.92 -8.49 23.80
N GLN A 35 -4.75 -7.84 23.71
CA GLN A 35 -4.22 -6.99 24.77
C GLN A 35 -4.79 -5.57 24.67
N ASP A 36 -4.52 -4.74 25.68
CA ASP A 36 -4.91 -3.33 25.62
C ASP A 36 -4.29 -2.63 24.40
N GLY A 37 -5.11 -1.87 23.68
CA GLY A 37 -4.75 -1.23 22.41
C GLY A 37 -4.66 -2.15 21.19
N ASP A 38 -4.88 -3.46 21.33
CA ASP A 38 -4.93 -4.39 20.18
C ASP A 38 -6.28 -4.34 19.47
N VAL A 39 -6.24 -4.62 18.17
CA VAL A 39 -7.38 -4.71 17.28
C VAL A 39 -7.23 -5.95 16.42
N LEU A 40 -8.24 -6.82 16.45
CA LEU A 40 -8.36 -7.91 15.48
C LEU A 40 -8.97 -7.35 14.21
N VAL A 41 -8.24 -7.46 13.11
CA VAL A 41 -8.69 -7.03 11.79
C VAL A 41 -8.79 -8.21 10.84
N ARG A 42 -9.84 -8.22 10.01
CA ARG A 42 -9.94 -9.10 8.85
C ARG A 42 -9.48 -8.35 7.61
N THR A 43 -8.49 -8.91 6.93
CA THR A 43 -7.92 -8.35 5.71
C THR A 43 -8.93 -8.47 4.57
N LEU A 44 -9.14 -7.38 3.83
CA LEU A 44 -9.97 -7.38 2.62
C LEU A 44 -9.11 -7.26 1.37
N TYR A 45 -8.14 -6.35 1.37
CA TYR A 45 -7.26 -6.08 0.23
C TYR A 45 -5.83 -5.83 0.71
N LEU A 46 -4.87 -6.29 -0.09
CA LEU A 46 -3.44 -6.02 0.07
C LEU A 46 -2.92 -5.37 -1.20
N SER A 47 -1.99 -4.45 -1.05
CA SER A 47 -1.27 -3.81 -2.14
C SER A 47 0.01 -4.58 -2.45
N VAL A 48 0.42 -4.56 -3.71
CA VAL A 48 1.74 -4.99 -4.14
C VAL A 48 2.37 -3.84 -4.90
N ASP A 49 3.47 -3.31 -4.38
CA ASP A 49 4.07 -2.06 -4.85
C ASP A 49 5.54 -2.26 -5.26
N PRO A 50 6.06 -1.52 -6.26
CA PRO A 50 7.44 -1.69 -6.72
C PRO A 50 8.51 -1.55 -5.64
N TYR A 51 8.27 -0.71 -4.62
CA TYR A 51 9.22 -0.54 -3.51
C TYR A 51 9.45 -1.84 -2.73
N MET A 52 8.49 -2.78 -2.74
CA MET A 52 8.62 -4.06 -2.04
C MET A 52 9.80 -4.89 -2.56
N ARG A 53 10.21 -4.68 -3.82
CA ARG A 53 11.36 -5.38 -4.39
C ARG A 53 12.65 -5.13 -3.60
N CYS A 54 12.89 -3.91 -3.12
CA CYS A 54 14.10 -3.64 -2.33
C CYS A 54 14.05 -4.33 -0.97
N ARG A 55 12.85 -4.52 -0.39
CA ARG A 55 12.65 -5.24 0.88
C ARG A 55 12.97 -6.72 0.78
N MET A 56 13.00 -7.30 -0.42
CA MET A 56 13.42 -8.69 -0.63
C MET A 56 14.95 -8.88 -0.56
N ASN A 57 15.74 -7.80 -0.66
CA ASN A 57 17.20 -7.86 -0.51
C ASN A 57 17.59 -7.89 0.97
N GLU A 58 18.85 -8.25 1.26
CA GLU A 58 19.41 -8.16 2.63
C GLU A 58 19.51 -6.71 3.12
N ASP A 59 19.79 -5.79 2.19
CA ASP A 59 19.82 -4.35 2.42
C ASP A 59 18.87 -3.68 1.43
N THR A 60 17.99 -2.81 1.94
CA THR A 60 17.03 -2.05 1.16
C THR A 60 17.68 -0.88 0.42
N GLY A 61 18.85 -0.42 0.89
CA GLY A 61 19.51 0.80 0.43
C GLY A 61 18.77 2.07 0.85
N ALA A 62 17.84 1.98 1.80
CA ALA A 62 16.99 3.07 2.24
C ALA A 62 16.68 2.98 3.74
N ASP A 63 17.06 4.00 4.51
CA ASP A 63 16.90 4.03 5.97
C ASP A 63 15.44 4.03 6.44
N TYR A 64 14.51 4.39 5.56
CA TYR A 64 13.07 4.44 5.85
C TYR A 64 12.34 3.11 5.56
N LEU A 65 13.05 2.08 5.06
CA LEU A 65 12.49 0.75 4.79
C LEU A 65 13.36 -0.34 5.39
N THR A 66 12.73 -1.26 6.10
CA THR A 66 13.39 -2.46 6.62
C THR A 66 13.31 -3.62 5.62
N PRO A 67 14.37 -4.44 5.49
CA PRO A 67 14.32 -5.65 4.68
C PRO A 67 13.39 -6.67 5.35
N TRP A 68 12.60 -7.37 4.54
CA TRP A 68 11.84 -8.53 5.00
C TRP A 68 12.80 -9.64 5.43
N GLN A 69 12.47 -10.30 6.53
CA GLN A 69 13.24 -11.42 7.06
C GLN A 69 12.75 -12.75 6.48
N LEU A 70 13.67 -13.69 6.31
CA LEU A 70 13.34 -15.02 5.84
C LEU A 70 12.47 -15.76 6.86
N ALA A 71 11.48 -16.49 6.37
CA ALA A 71 10.47 -17.22 7.15
C ALA A 71 9.58 -16.34 8.06
N GLU A 72 9.67 -15.01 7.96
CA GLU A 72 8.75 -14.09 8.63
C GLU A 72 7.63 -13.65 7.70
N CYS A 73 6.50 -13.25 8.29
CA CYS A 73 5.36 -12.73 7.54
C CYS A 73 5.76 -11.43 6.83
N VAL A 74 5.49 -11.35 5.54
CA VAL A 74 5.69 -10.10 4.78
C VAL A 74 4.56 -9.12 5.08
N ASP A 75 4.81 -7.83 4.84
CA ASP A 75 3.89 -6.74 5.14
C ASP A 75 3.91 -5.65 4.06
N GLY A 76 2.80 -4.92 3.92
CA GLY A 76 2.69 -3.81 2.97
C GLY A 76 1.39 -3.03 3.15
N GLY A 77 1.00 -2.26 2.13
CA GLY A 77 -0.27 -1.54 2.17
C GLY A 77 -1.45 -2.51 2.28
N GLY A 78 -2.39 -2.25 3.19
CA GLY A 78 -3.58 -3.08 3.34
C GLY A 78 -4.80 -2.32 3.83
N VAL A 79 -5.97 -2.86 3.48
CA VAL A 79 -7.30 -2.42 3.93
C VAL A 79 -8.01 -3.62 4.56
N GLY A 80 -8.67 -3.39 5.69
CA GLY A 80 -9.48 -4.40 6.34
C GLY A 80 -10.58 -3.81 7.21
N VAL A 81 -11.29 -4.71 7.88
CA VAL A 81 -12.39 -4.37 8.80
C VAL A 81 -12.05 -4.84 10.19
N VAL A 82 -12.36 -4.03 11.19
CA VAL A 82 -12.22 -4.39 12.60
C VAL A 82 -13.25 -5.45 12.97
N GLU A 83 -12.80 -6.62 13.39
CA GLU A 83 -13.64 -7.71 13.89
C GLU A 83 -13.81 -7.63 15.41
N SER A 84 -12.78 -7.18 16.13
CA SER A 84 -12.82 -6.96 17.58
C SER A 84 -11.76 -5.93 17.98
N SER A 85 -11.99 -5.16 19.03
CA SER A 85 -11.10 -4.07 19.45
C SER A 85 -11.01 -3.95 20.96
N ARG A 86 -9.78 -3.76 21.45
CA ARG A 86 -9.45 -3.22 22.78
C ARG A 86 -8.76 -1.86 22.67
N CYS A 87 -8.96 -1.16 21.55
CA CYS A 87 -8.50 0.20 21.33
C CYS A 87 -9.66 1.18 21.51
N SER A 88 -9.42 2.32 22.17
CA SER A 88 -10.46 3.32 22.45
C SER A 88 -10.92 4.11 21.22
N THR A 89 -10.13 4.14 20.14
CA THR A 89 -10.40 4.93 18.93
C THR A 89 -11.02 4.13 17.79
N LEU A 90 -11.09 2.79 17.92
CA LEU A 90 -11.55 1.88 16.88
C LEU A 90 -12.58 0.91 17.43
N THR A 91 -13.67 0.72 16.69
CA THR A 91 -14.76 -0.19 17.06
C THR A 91 -15.02 -1.24 15.99
N GLN A 92 -15.65 -2.35 16.36
CA GLN A 92 -16.05 -3.38 15.41
C GLN A 92 -16.84 -2.80 14.23
N GLY A 93 -16.52 -3.24 13.02
CA GLY A 93 -17.11 -2.75 11.77
C GLY A 93 -16.36 -1.57 11.13
N ASP A 94 -15.44 -0.92 11.85
CA ASP A 94 -14.64 0.15 11.27
C ASP A 94 -13.76 -0.37 10.12
N VAL A 95 -13.71 0.39 9.02
CA VAL A 95 -12.78 0.15 7.93
C VAL A 95 -11.47 0.89 8.21
N VAL A 96 -10.36 0.17 8.13
CA VAL A 96 -9.04 0.68 8.50
C VAL A 96 -7.99 0.35 7.45
N THR A 97 -6.95 1.18 7.41
CA THR A 97 -5.77 1.03 6.55
C THR A 97 -4.48 1.01 7.36
N SER A 98 -3.43 0.40 6.80
CA SER A 98 -2.06 0.52 7.30
C SER A 98 -1.05 0.33 6.17
N PHE A 99 0.12 0.96 6.29
CA PHE A 99 1.25 0.75 5.38
C PHE A 99 2.06 -0.51 5.71
N ASN A 100 1.92 -1.03 6.93
CA ASN A 100 2.60 -2.22 7.44
C ASN A 100 1.58 -3.31 7.78
N TRP A 101 0.61 -3.52 6.89
CA TRP A 101 -0.40 -4.55 7.01
C TRP A 101 0.22 -5.93 6.75
N PRO A 102 0.21 -6.86 7.73
CA PRO A 102 0.73 -8.21 7.54
C PRO A 102 -0.03 -8.94 6.44
N TRP A 103 0.65 -9.65 5.54
CA TRP A 103 -0.01 -10.46 4.51
C TRP A 103 -0.61 -11.71 5.14
N GLN A 104 -1.74 -11.53 5.80
CA GLN A 104 -2.51 -12.55 6.51
C GLN A 104 -4.00 -12.36 6.27
N THR A 105 -4.80 -13.42 6.38
CA THR A 105 -6.28 -13.31 6.23
C THR A 105 -6.93 -12.55 7.39
N CYS A 106 -6.37 -12.69 8.60
CA CYS A 106 -6.67 -11.84 9.75
C CYS A 106 -5.36 -11.53 10.48
N ALA A 107 -5.31 -10.41 11.19
CA ALA A 107 -4.16 -10.00 11.97
C ALA A 107 -4.60 -9.33 13.28
N VAL A 108 -3.79 -9.49 14.32
CA VAL A 108 -3.88 -8.64 15.52
C VAL A 108 -2.88 -7.52 15.35
N MET A 109 -3.36 -6.28 15.34
CA MET A 109 -2.54 -5.09 15.13
C MET A 109 -2.76 -4.08 16.25
N LYS A 110 -1.77 -3.24 16.52
CA LYS A 110 -1.96 -2.11 17.44
C LYS A 110 -2.86 -1.07 16.77
N GLY A 111 -3.89 -0.61 17.48
CA GLY A 111 -4.79 0.42 16.97
C GLY A 111 -4.08 1.72 16.59
N SER A 112 -2.93 2.01 17.21
CA SER A 112 -2.10 3.19 16.90
C SER A 112 -1.46 3.19 15.51
N VAL A 113 -1.32 2.01 14.87
CA VAL A 113 -0.76 1.89 13.51
C VAL A 113 -1.85 1.76 12.43
N LEU A 114 -3.11 1.82 12.83
CA LEU A 114 -4.27 1.76 11.95
C LEU A 114 -4.85 3.15 11.75
N GLN A 115 -5.26 3.44 10.53
CA GLN A 115 -5.99 4.66 10.18
C GLN A 115 -7.41 4.30 9.75
N LYS A 116 -8.41 4.79 10.49
CA LYS A 116 -9.81 4.66 10.11
C LYS A 116 -10.08 5.47 8.86
N VAL A 117 -10.76 4.86 7.90
CA VAL A 117 -11.16 5.50 6.63
C VAL A 117 -12.67 5.52 6.51
N ASP A 118 -13.21 6.53 5.83
CA ASP A 118 -14.63 6.62 5.51
C ASP A 118 -14.91 5.95 4.15
N PRO A 119 -15.62 4.81 4.11
CA PRO A 119 -15.96 4.13 2.86
C PRO A 119 -16.67 4.99 1.82
N GLN A 120 -17.37 6.05 2.24
CA GLN A 120 -18.09 6.93 1.33
C GLN A 120 -17.16 7.72 0.41
N LEU A 121 -15.91 8.00 0.83
CA LEU A 121 -14.92 8.66 -0.02
C LEU A 121 -14.56 7.86 -1.27
N ALA A 122 -14.83 6.55 -1.28
CA ALA A 122 -14.58 5.65 -2.39
C ALA A 122 -15.85 5.01 -2.96
N ASP A 123 -17.04 5.54 -2.66
CA ASP A 123 -18.35 4.92 -2.99
C ASP A 123 -18.43 3.45 -2.56
N GLY A 124 -17.83 3.11 -1.41
CA GLY A 124 -17.75 1.73 -0.91
C GLY A 124 -16.71 0.84 -1.61
N ARG A 125 -15.96 1.32 -2.61
CA ARG A 125 -14.88 0.58 -3.29
C ARG A 125 -13.59 0.64 -2.49
N LEU A 126 -13.54 -0.13 -1.40
CA LEU A 126 -12.48 -0.06 -0.41
C LEU A 126 -11.06 -0.28 -0.96
N SER A 127 -10.89 -1.03 -2.05
CA SER A 127 -9.58 -1.22 -2.70
C SER A 127 -8.97 0.10 -3.23
N TYR A 128 -9.78 1.14 -3.46
CA TYR A 128 -9.29 2.42 -3.96
C TYR A 128 -8.42 3.17 -2.95
N PHE A 129 -8.54 2.86 -1.66
CA PHE A 129 -7.65 3.37 -0.61
C PHE A 129 -6.21 2.85 -0.72
N LEU A 130 -5.96 1.80 -1.50
CA LEU A 130 -4.61 1.32 -1.83
C LEU A 130 -4.09 1.92 -3.15
N GLY A 131 -4.95 2.63 -3.87
CA GLY A 131 -4.69 3.15 -5.21
C GLY A 131 -4.94 4.66 -5.29
N ALA A 132 -5.91 5.03 -6.11
CA ALA A 132 -6.17 6.42 -6.48
C ALA A 132 -6.57 7.35 -5.32
N ILE A 133 -7.15 6.80 -4.26
CA ILE A 133 -7.56 7.54 -3.05
C ILE A 133 -6.60 7.17 -1.89
N GLY A 134 -5.44 6.64 -2.23
CA GLY A 134 -4.41 6.18 -1.31
C GLY A 134 -3.04 6.79 -1.57
N LEU A 135 -2.00 6.08 -1.14
CA LEU A 135 -0.61 6.52 -1.24
C LEU A 135 -0.17 6.79 -2.69
N THR A 136 -0.61 5.98 -3.65
CA THR A 136 -0.22 6.14 -5.06
C THR A 136 -0.88 7.37 -5.69
N GLY A 137 -2.17 7.62 -5.39
CA GLY A 137 -2.85 8.85 -5.78
C GLY A 137 -2.25 10.10 -5.13
N LEU A 138 -1.93 10.04 -3.83
CA LEU A 138 -1.27 11.14 -3.13
C LEU A 138 0.12 11.43 -3.71
N THR A 139 0.87 10.38 -4.07
CA THR A 139 2.19 10.50 -4.71
C THR A 139 2.08 11.24 -6.05
N ALA A 140 1.12 10.87 -6.90
CA ALA A 140 0.87 11.57 -8.15
C ALA A 140 0.48 13.03 -7.91
N LEU A 141 -0.41 13.28 -6.95
CA LEU A 141 -0.90 14.63 -6.64
C LEU A 141 0.19 15.57 -6.14
N LEU A 142 0.93 15.15 -5.12
CA LEU A 142 2.00 15.94 -4.53
C LEU A 142 3.20 16.07 -5.47
N GLY A 143 3.52 15.01 -6.23
CA GLY A 143 4.57 15.08 -7.24
C GLY A 143 4.31 16.17 -8.28
N VAL A 144 3.09 16.21 -8.84
CA VAL A 144 2.70 17.24 -9.81
C VAL A 144 2.63 18.63 -9.17
N ARG A 145 1.99 18.77 -8.00
CA ARG A 145 1.78 20.10 -7.37
C ARG A 145 3.06 20.70 -6.78
N GLU A 146 3.81 19.92 -6.02
CA GLU A 146 4.94 20.43 -5.24
C GLU A 146 6.27 20.40 -6.01
N LYS A 147 6.39 19.52 -7.02
CA LYS A 147 7.64 19.34 -7.79
C LYS A 147 7.48 19.56 -9.28
N GLY A 148 6.24 19.55 -9.81
CA GLY A 148 5.98 19.73 -11.24
C GLY A 148 6.14 21.15 -11.75
N HIS A 149 6.18 22.16 -10.87
CA HIS A 149 6.32 23.58 -11.23
C HIS A 149 5.38 24.01 -12.37
N VAL A 150 4.12 23.56 -12.31
CA VAL A 150 3.10 23.87 -13.31
C VAL A 150 2.68 25.32 -13.14
N ILE A 151 2.79 26.11 -14.22
CA ILE A 151 2.47 27.54 -14.21
C ILE A 151 1.12 27.76 -14.88
N LYS A 152 0.22 28.44 -14.19
CA LYS A 152 -1.09 28.82 -14.70
C LYS A 152 -1.00 29.50 -16.07
N GLY A 153 -1.70 28.95 -17.06
CA GLY A 153 -1.82 29.55 -18.39
C GLY A 153 -0.59 29.37 -19.30
N ALA A 154 0.48 28.75 -18.80
CA ALA A 154 1.64 28.41 -19.63
C ALA A 154 1.33 27.20 -20.55
N LYS A 155 1.85 27.22 -21.77
CA LYS A 155 1.76 26.09 -22.72
C LYS A 155 2.91 25.09 -22.49
N GLN A 156 2.96 24.48 -21.32
CA GLN A 156 3.89 23.40 -21.01
C GLN A 156 3.43 22.06 -21.63
N THR A 157 4.26 21.02 -21.56
CA THR A 157 3.88 19.65 -21.96
C THR A 157 4.40 18.71 -20.88
N MET A 158 3.52 17.84 -20.39
CA MET A 158 3.89 16.83 -19.40
C MET A 158 4.14 15.49 -20.10
N VAL A 159 5.24 14.83 -19.72
CA VAL A 159 5.55 13.46 -20.14
C VAL A 159 5.53 12.57 -18.91
N VAL A 160 4.79 11.47 -18.96
CA VAL A 160 4.69 10.50 -17.87
C VAL A 160 5.20 9.15 -18.35
N SER A 161 6.23 8.61 -17.68
CA SER A 161 6.66 7.22 -17.87
C SER A 161 5.85 6.27 -16.99
N GLY A 162 5.68 5.03 -17.44
CA GLY A 162 4.79 4.09 -16.75
C GLY A 162 3.35 4.61 -16.67
N ALA A 163 2.90 5.32 -17.71
CA ALA A 163 1.65 6.10 -17.69
C ALA A 163 0.38 5.27 -17.47
N ALA A 164 0.43 3.94 -17.67
CA ALA A 164 -0.67 3.04 -17.37
C ALA A 164 -0.62 2.45 -15.95
N GLY A 165 0.47 2.65 -15.21
CA GLY A 165 0.61 2.19 -13.82
C GLY A 165 -0.15 3.08 -12.83
N ALA A 166 -0.30 2.61 -11.59
CA ALA A 166 -1.13 3.24 -10.56
C ALA A 166 -0.86 4.74 -10.38
N CYS A 167 0.40 5.14 -10.18
CA CYS A 167 0.74 6.56 -10.05
C CYS A 167 0.66 7.30 -11.40
N GLY A 168 1.14 6.69 -12.49
CA GLY A 168 1.27 7.34 -13.79
C GLY A 168 -0.08 7.72 -14.41
N CYS A 169 -1.07 6.82 -14.32
CA CYS A 169 -2.39 7.06 -14.89
C CYS A 169 -3.11 8.19 -14.14
N ILE A 170 -2.84 8.34 -12.84
CA ILE A 170 -3.34 9.44 -12.04
C ILE A 170 -2.54 10.71 -12.33
N ALA A 171 -1.22 10.66 -12.43
CA ALA A 171 -0.38 11.85 -12.68
C ALA A 171 -0.76 12.57 -13.98
N GLY A 172 -1.06 11.83 -15.05
CA GLY A 172 -1.54 12.43 -16.31
C GLY A 172 -2.94 13.05 -16.21
N GLN A 173 -3.73 12.64 -15.22
CA GLN A 173 -5.06 13.16 -14.94
C GLN A 173 -5.09 14.18 -13.79
N VAL A 174 -4.06 14.20 -12.93
CA VAL A 174 -3.95 15.17 -11.85
C VAL A 174 -3.61 16.48 -12.49
N ASN A 175 -4.69 17.21 -12.61
CA ASN A 175 -4.73 18.35 -13.43
C ASN A 175 -5.31 19.48 -12.56
N PRO A 176 -4.46 20.29 -11.89
CA PRO A 176 -4.95 21.51 -11.25
C PRO A 176 -5.71 22.37 -12.29
N PRO A 177 -6.67 23.23 -11.89
CA PRO A 177 -7.58 23.96 -12.80
C PRO A 177 -6.94 24.96 -13.79
N GLU A 178 -5.65 24.79 -14.13
CA GLU A 178 -4.72 25.81 -14.61
C GLU A 178 -3.73 25.26 -15.66
N LEU A 179 -4.09 24.23 -16.43
CA LEU A 179 -3.10 23.42 -17.15
C LEU A 179 -2.64 23.81 -18.55
N PRO A 180 -1.48 23.23 -18.92
CA PRO A 180 -1.00 23.11 -20.30
C PRO A 180 -1.84 22.19 -21.21
N LYS A 181 -1.76 22.44 -22.52
CA LYS A 181 -2.65 21.86 -23.53
C LYS A 181 -2.25 20.47 -24.07
N LYS A 182 -1.14 19.86 -23.63
CA LYS A 182 -0.62 18.59 -24.18
C LYS A 182 -0.02 17.66 -23.11
N LEU A 183 -0.40 16.39 -23.17
CA LEU A 183 0.08 15.28 -22.36
C LEU A 183 0.58 14.17 -23.29
N ALA A 184 1.73 13.57 -22.97
CA ALA A 184 2.22 12.36 -23.61
C ALA A 184 2.58 11.32 -22.54
N GLY A 185 2.21 10.06 -22.78
CA GLY A 185 2.52 8.95 -21.89
C GLY A 185 3.35 7.89 -22.60
N SER A 186 4.38 7.35 -21.94
CA SER A 186 4.98 6.09 -22.34
C SER A 186 4.57 4.98 -21.39
N THR A 187 4.18 3.86 -21.95
CA THR A 187 3.95 2.61 -21.21
C THR A 187 5.19 1.75 -21.43
N GLY A 188 5.84 1.33 -20.34
CA GLY A 188 6.87 0.29 -20.43
C GLY A 188 6.26 -1.04 -20.87
N ALA A 189 7.06 -1.86 -21.54
CA ALA A 189 6.77 -3.27 -21.78
C ALA A 189 7.17 -4.12 -20.57
#